data_AF-A0A0H4ABV9-F1
#
_entry.id   AF-A0A0H4ABV9-F1
#
_cell.length_a   1.000
_cell.length_b   1.000
_cell.length_c   1.000
_cell.angle_alpha   90.00
_cell.angle_beta   90.00
_cell.angle_gamma   90.00
#
_symmetry.space_group_name_H-M   'P 1'
#
loop_
_entity.id
_entity.type
_entity.pdbx_description
1 polymer ?
#
loop_
_entity_poly.entity_id
_entity_poly.type
_entity_poly.pdbx_seq_one_letter_code
_entity_poly.pdbx_strand_id
1 'polypeptide(L)'
;RSAWVRTRSECEVAEISYSRFRALAKEDPDILLELTAQLATRLRKTSRKVSNLAFLDVTGRVAHTLLELCKEPDAMTHPDGMQIRITRQEIGRIVGCSREMAGRVLKPGGR
;
A
#
# COMPACT_ATOMS: atom_id res chain seq x y z
N ARG A 1 -7.32 1.53 19.28
CA ARG A 1 -7.00 2.20 17.98
C ARG A 1 -5.85 1.42 17.34
N SER A 2 -6.05 0.80 16.18
CA SER A 2 -5.08 -0.16 15.60
C SER A 2 -4.07 0.48 14.64
N ALA A 3 -4.41 1.60 14.00
CA ALA A 3 -3.55 2.34 13.08
C ALA A 3 -4.00 3.81 12.96
N TRP A 4 -3.19 4.62 12.27
CA TRP A 4 -3.56 5.96 11.82
C TRP A 4 -3.91 5.92 10.33
N VAL A 5 -4.97 6.63 9.94
CA VAL A 5 -5.31 6.90 8.54
C VAL A 5 -5.07 8.38 8.29
N ARG A 6 -4.36 8.71 7.21
CA ARG A 6 -4.06 10.08 6.79
C ARG A 6 -4.33 10.20 5.30
N THR A 7 -4.88 11.32 4.87
CA THR A 7 -5.12 11.61 3.45
C THR A 7 -3.79 11.92 2.76
N ARG A 8 -3.61 11.43 1.52
CA ARG A 8 -2.44 11.75 0.67
C ARG A 8 -2.71 12.93 -0.25
N SER A 9 -3.98 13.18 -0.56
CA SER A 9 -4.50 14.25 -1.38
C SER A 9 -5.75 14.82 -0.71
N GLU A 10 -6.40 15.79 -1.35
CA GLU A 10 -7.79 16.12 -1.03
C GLU A 10 -8.65 14.86 -1.21
N CYS A 11 -9.58 14.63 -0.28
CA CYS A 11 -10.42 13.44 -0.25
C CYS A 11 -11.83 13.82 0.19
N GLU A 12 -12.83 13.33 -0.54
CA GLU A 12 -14.21 13.25 -0.07
C GLU A 12 -14.42 11.90 0.61
N VAL A 13 -14.98 11.90 1.82
CA VAL A 13 -15.15 10.69 2.63
C VAL A 13 -16.58 10.61 3.13
N ALA A 14 -17.25 9.50 2.83
CA ALA A 14 -18.55 9.19 3.40
C ALA A 14 -18.41 8.52 4.77
N GLU A 15 -19.15 9.00 5.77
CA GLU A 15 -19.24 8.41 7.10
C GLU A 15 -20.62 7.77 7.32
N ILE A 16 -20.62 6.59 7.94
CA ILE A 16 -21.84 5.90 8.35
C ILE A 16 -21.63 5.33 9.76
N SER A 17 -22.64 5.49 10.62
CA SER A 17 -22.60 4.88 11.94
C SER A 17 -22.68 3.35 11.84
N TYR A 18 -22.10 2.64 12.80
CA TYR A 18 -22.19 1.17 12.83
C TYR A 18 -23.63 0.67 12.89
N SER A 19 -24.53 1.37 13.59
CA SER A 19 -25.94 0.99 13.67
C SER A 19 -26.62 1.05 12.30
N ARG A 20 -26.40 2.14 11.55
CA ARG A 20 -26.96 2.31 10.20
C ARG A 20 -26.34 1.34 9.20
N PHE A 21 -25.02 1.11 9.27
CA PHE A 21 -24.35 0.12 8.43
C PHE A 21 -24.89 -1.30 8.67
N ARG A 22 -25.13 -1.68 9.93
CA ARG A 22 -25.72 -2.99 10.27
C ARG A 22 -27.17 -3.14 9.81
N ALA A 23 -27.95 -2.06 9.81
CA ALA A 23 -29.30 -2.07 9.27
C ALA A 23 -29.26 -2.27 7.74
N LEU A 24 -28.43 -1.48 7.05
CA LEU A 24 -28.22 -1.60 5.60
C LEU A 24 -27.75 -2.99 5.20
N ALA A 25 -26.81 -3.57 5.94
CA ALA A 25 -26.31 -4.93 5.69
C ALA A 25 -27.35 -6.05 5.84
N LYS A 26 -28.46 -5.79 6.54
CA LYS A 26 -29.59 -6.75 6.61
C LYS A 26 -30.53 -6.60 5.42
N GLU A 27 -30.66 -5.39 4.89
CA GLU A 27 -31.50 -5.07 3.72
C GLU A 27 -30.79 -5.47 2.41
N ASP A 28 -29.49 -5.19 2.33
CA ASP A 28 -28.61 -5.52 1.21
C ASP A 28 -27.33 -6.21 1.73
N PRO A 29 -27.30 -7.55 1.76
CA PRO A 29 -26.14 -8.31 2.21
C PRO A 29 -24.88 -8.16 1.35
N ASP A 30 -25.00 -7.72 0.09
CA ASP A 30 -23.86 -7.63 -0.84
C ASP A 30 -22.83 -6.61 -0.33
N ILE A 31 -23.27 -5.59 0.44
CA ILE A 31 -22.35 -4.63 1.07
C ILE A 31 -21.37 -5.30 2.04
N LEU A 32 -21.77 -6.39 2.71
CA LEU A 32 -20.88 -7.17 3.55
C LEU A 32 -19.90 -7.99 2.72
N LEU A 33 -20.32 -8.52 1.57
CA LEU A 33 -19.44 -9.25 0.67
C LEU A 33 -18.33 -8.34 0.13
N GLU A 34 -18.69 -7.13 -0.31
CA GLU A 34 -17.73 -6.12 -0.75
C GLU A 34 -16.76 -5.70 0.35
N LEU A 35 -17.26 -5.45 1.57
CA LEU A 35 -16.41 -5.11 2.71
C LEU A 35 -15.45 -6.26 3.05
N THR A 36 -15.94 -7.49 3.09
CA THR A 36 -15.12 -8.66 3.41
C THR A 36 -14.10 -8.99 2.33
N ALA A 37 -14.42 -8.77 1.05
CA ALA A 37 -13.47 -8.88 -0.05
C ALA A 37 -12.29 -7.90 0.10
N GLN A 38 -12.58 -6.65 0.50
CA GLN A 38 -11.54 -5.67 0.81
C GLN A 38 -10.69 -6.09 2.02
N LEU A 39 -11.31 -6.58 3.10
CA LEU A 39 -10.60 -7.07 4.28
C LEU A 39 -9.69 -8.28 3.95
N ALA A 40 -10.19 -9.25 3.20
CA ALA A 40 -9.42 -10.43 2.77
C ALA A 40 -8.22 -10.02 1.92
N THR A 41 -8.39 -9.06 1.02
CA THR A 41 -7.30 -8.52 0.20
C THR A 41 -6.26 -7.80 1.05
N ARG A 42 -6.68 -6.97 2.01
CA ARG A 42 -5.78 -6.29 2.95
C ARG A 42 -5.04 -7.28 3.84
N LEU A 43 -5.69 -8.33 4.31
CA LEU A 43 -5.07 -9.39 5.12
C LEU A 43 -3.97 -10.10 4.32
N ARG A 44 -4.26 -10.54 3.08
CA ARG A 44 -3.25 -11.15 2.20
C ARG A 44 -2.07 -10.22 1.92
N LYS A 45 -2.33 -8.93 1.65
CA LYS A 45 -1.27 -7.92 1.47
C LYS A 45 -0.39 -7.80 2.72
N THR A 46 -1.00 -7.77 3.91
CA THR A 46 -0.27 -7.72 5.19
C THR A 46 0.56 -8.99 5.44
N SER A 47 0.01 -10.18 5.21
CA SER A 47 0.74 -11.44 5.34
C SER A 47 1.95 -11.51 4.40
N ARG A 48 1.80 -11.09 3.13
CA ARG A 48 2.94 -10.97 2.21
C ARG A 48 3.98 -9.98 2.72
N LYS A 49 3.55 -8.85 3.30
CA LYS A 49 4.48 -7.87 3.87
C LYS A 49 5.27 -8.42 5.06
N VAL A 50 4.63 -9.20 5.93
CA VAL A 50 5.31 -9.92 7.03
C VAL A 50 6.34 -10.90 6.46
N SER A 51 5.95 -11.70 5.45
CA SER A 51 6.87 -12.61 4.75
C SER A 51 8.08 -11.87 4.16
N ASN A 52 7.84 -10.76 3.45
CA ASN A 52 8.92 -9.97 2.87
C ASN A 52 9.88 -9.41 3.93
N LEU A 53 9.37 -9.00 5.11
CA LEU A 53 10.20 -8.55 6.22
C LEU A 53 11.03 -9.68 6.83
N ALA A 54 10.50 -10.90 6.87
CA ALA A 54 11.19 -12.07 7.42
C ALA A 54 12.25 -12.65 6.47
N PHE A 55 12.03 -12.61 5.16
CA PHE A 55 12.82 -13.41 4.20
C PHE A 55 13.58 -12.60 3.14
N LEU A 56 13.23 -11.34 2.89
CA LEU A 56 13.94 -10.51 1.90
C LEU A 56 14.87 -9.52 2.59
N ASP A 57 15.99 -9.23 1.95
CA ASP A 57 16.85 -8.11 2.34
C ASP A 57 16.22 -6.77 1.94
N VAL A 58 16.84 -5.65 2.33
CA VAL A 58 16.31 -4.31 2.02
C VAL A 58 16.20 -4.09 0.52
N THR A 59 17.15 -4.60 -0.27
CA THR A 59 17.17 -4.48 -1.74
C THR A 59 15.94 -5.16 -2.35
N GLY A 60 15.69 -6.42 -2.01
CA GLY A 60 14.53 -7.17 -2.47
C GLY A 60 13.21 -6.53 -2.06
N ARG A 61 13.11 -6.01 -0.84
CA ARG A 61 11.91 -5.30 -0.38
C ARG A 61 11.67 -3.98 -1.13
N VAL A 62 12.72 -3.21 -1.43
CA VAL A 62 12.63 -2.00 -2.24
C VAL A 62 12.17 -2.35 -3.65
N ALA A 63 12.80 -3.33 -4.30
CA ALA A 63 12.43 -3.77 -5.65
C ALA A 63 10.96 -4.19 -5.72
N HIS A 64 10.50 -5.04 -4.79
CA HIS A 64 9.08 -5.43 -4.71
C HIS A 64 8.17 -4.22 -4.48
N THR A 65 8.57 -3.26 -3.65
CA THR A 65 7.77 -2.04 -3.40
C THR A 65 7.64 -1.20 -4.67
N LEU A 66 8.70 -1.01 -5.44
CA LEU A 66 8.66 -0.26 -6.70
C LEU A 66 7.74 -0.95 -7.72
N LEU A 67 7.82 -2.28 -7.84
CA LEU A 67 6.94 -3.04 -8.74
C LEU A 67 5.47 -2.93 -8.37
N GLU A 68 5.14 -2.92 -7.07
CA GLU A 68 3.75 -2.72 -6.63
C GLU A 68 3.27 -1.29 -6.92
N LEU A 69 4.11 -0.28 -6.68
CA LEU A 69 3.77 1.12 -6.98
C LEU A 69 3.53 1.36 -8.48
N CYS A 70 4.23 0.65 -9.36
CA CYS A 70 3.98 0.72 -10.80
C CYS A 70 2.60 0.19 -11.23
N LYS A 71 1.89 -0.53 -10.36
CA LYS A 71 0.53 -1.06 -10.61
C LYS A 71 -0.56 -0.20 -9.98
N GLU A 72 -0.20 0.82 -9.20
CA GLU A 72 -1.16 1.69 -8.54
C GLU A 72 -1.70 2.74 -9.54
N PRO A 73 -2.91 3.28 -9.33
CA PRO A 73 -3.55 4.21 -10.26
C PRO A 73 -2.79 5.53 -10.48
N ASP A 74 -1.89 5.89 -9.57
CA ASP A 74 -1.05 7.09 -9.65
C ASP A 74 0.24 6.88 -10.47
N ALA A 75 0.49 5.67 -10.97
CA ALA A 75 1.60 5.38 -11.87
C ALA A 75 1.32 5.92 -13.28
N MET A 76 2.33 6.55 -13.88
CA MET A 76 2.25 7.17 -15.20
C MET A 76 2.91 6.26 -16.25
N THR A 77 2.30 6.11 -17.42
CA THR A 77 2.92 5.38 -18.54
C THR A 77 4.13 6.16 -19.07
N HIS A 78 5.21 5.44 -19.38
CA HIS A 78 6.45 5.96 -19.95
C HIS A 78 6.87 5.05 -21.12
N PRO A 79 7.57 5.55 -22.16
CA PRO A 79 8.06 4.70 -23.26
C PRO A 79 8.85 3.46 -22.80
N ASP A 80 9.58 3.58 -21.68
CA ASP A 80 10.39 2.49 -21.10
C ASP A 80 9.65 1.69 -20.00
N GLY A 81 8.34 1.88 -19.82
CA GLY A 81 7.54 1.15 -18.82
C GLY A 81 6.63 2.08 -18.00
N MET A 82 6.79 2.06 -16.68
CA MET A 82 5.99 2.86 -15.75
C MET A 82 6.88 3.85 -14.99
N GLN A 83 6.42 5.09 -14.87
CA GLN A 83 7.03 6.14 -14.08
C GLN A 83 6.19 6.37 -12.82
N ILE A 84 6.84 6.36 -11.66
CA ILE A 84 6.21 6.61 -10.36
C ILE A 84 6.82 7.82 -9.68
N ARG A 85 5.99 8.60 -8.97
CA ARG A 85 6.46 9.74 -8.17
C ARG A 85 6.43 9.38 -6.69
N ILE A 86 7.59 9.03 -6.14
CA ILE A 86 7.73 8.66 -4.73
C ILE A 86 9.06 9.15 -4.15
N THR A 87 9.04 9.59 -2.90
CA THR A 87 10.26 10.00 -2.19
C THR A 87 10.96 8.81 -1.52
N ARG A 88 12.28 8.93 -1.30
CA ARG A 88 13.07 7.94 -0.55
C ARG A 88 12.57 7.74 0.87
N GLN A 89 11.98 8.77 1.49
CA GLN A 89 11.41 8.68 2.82
C GLN A 89 10.13 7.85 2.84
N GLU A 90 9.26 7.99 1.83
CA GLU A 90 8.06 7.16 1.68
C GLU A 90 8.43 5.70 1.41
N ILE A 91 9.42 5.45 0.54
CA ILE A 91 9.96 4.09 0.34
C ILE A 91 10.44 3.51 1.67
N GLY A 92 11.22 4.26 2.44
CA GLY A 92 11.70 3.83 3.75
C GLY A 92 10.57 3.46 4.72
N ARG A 93 9.48 4.26 4.75
CA ARG A 93 8.28 3.96 5.56
C ARG A 93 7.56 2.69 5.09
N ILE A 94 7.51 2.41 3.79
CA ILE A 94 6.86 1.22 3.25
C ILE A 94 7.71 -0.03 3.51
N VAL A 95 9.02 0.04 3.26
CA VAL A 95 9.97 -1.08 3.32
C VAL A 95 10.44 -1.39 4.75
N GLY A 96 10.37 -0.42 5.66
CA GLY A 96 10.93 -0.52 7.00
C GLY A 96 12.44 -0.30 7.01
N CYS A 97 12.93 0.77 6.38
CA CYS A 97 14.34 1.16 6.41
C CYS A 97 14.49 2.69 6.50
N SER A 98 15.72 3.17 6.73
CA SER A 98 15.99 4.61 6.71
C SER A 98 15.90 5.18 5.28
N ARG A 99 15.71 6.50 5.17
CA ARG A 99 15.73 7.23 3.90
C ARG A 99 17.07 7.07 3.19
N GLU A 100 18.16 7.07 3.94
CA GLU A 100 19.54 6.94 3.45
C GLU A 100 19.76 5.55 2.88
N MET A 101 19.27 4.51 3.56
CA MET A 101 19.33 3.14 3.05
C MET A 101 18.53 2.99 1.75
N ALA A 102 17.30 3.50 1.70
CA ALA A 102 16.51 3.53 0.46
C ALA A 102 17.25 4.28 -0.66
N GLY A 103 17.91 5.39 -0.33
CA GLY A 103 18.74 6.13 -1.27
C GLY A 103 19.94 5.36 -1.81
N ARG A 104 20.60 4.55 -0.98
CA ARG A 104 21.73 3.69 -1.41
C ARG A 104 21.26 2.60 -2.36
N VAL A 105 20.14 1.94 -2.07
CA VAL A 105 19.58 0.88 -2.92
C VAL A 105 19.19 1.41 -4.31
N LEU A 106 18.70 2.65 -4.40
CA LEU A 106 18.28 3.26 -5.67
C LEU A 106 19.42 3.86 -6.49
N LYS A 107 20.65 3.92 -5.97
CA LYS A 107 21.76 4.46 -6.75
C LYS A 107 22.15 3.44 -7.84
N PRO A 108 22.22 3.83 -9.12
CA PRO A 108 22.74 2.96 -10.16
C PRO A 108 24.24 2.75 -9.93
N GLY A 109 24.66 1.50 -9.80
CA GLY A 109 26.06 1.13 -9.56
C GLY A 109 26.42 1.02 -8.07
N GLY A 110 26.33 -0.20 -7.55
CA GLY A 110 26.96 -0.62 -6.29
C GLY A 110 28.32 -1.27 -6.54
N ARG A 111 29.20 -0.53 -7.22
CA ARG A 111 30.61 -0.37 -6.88
C ARG A 111 30.86 1.13 -6.79
#